data_AF-A0A259LKI2-F1
#
_entry.id   AF-A0A259LKI2-F1
#
_cell.length_a   1.000
_cell.length_b   1.000
_cell.length_c   1.000
_cell.angle_alpha   90.00
_cell.angle_beta   90.00
_cell.angle_gamma   90.00
#
_symmetry.space_group_name_H-M   'P 1'
#
loop_
_entity.id
_entity.type
_entity.pdbx_description
1 polymer ?
#
loop_
_entity_poly.entity_id
_entity_poly.type
_entity_poly.pdbx_seq_one_letter_code
_entity_poly.pdbx_strand_id
1 'polypeptide(L)'
;VDLSAVAFLNLTQDHLDYHPTMDAYLDAKMRLFRDLAPRGIPAIVNADSAHREIAEETARKAGLQVVSFGWRGEDLWIDELMPKATGQTLFLYWKDVEQKPIELPLIGEFQTLNALAAAALCLSLGMEFPAVAEGLANLKPVKGRLEFVGKTESGAAVFVDYAHTPDGLDVLLRAVRPHTAGQLKVIFGCGGDRDAKKRPIMGEIASRQADDVIVTDDNPRSEDPAKIRASILGGARGAREIGDRAEAIHTVIRELKKGDTLVIAGKGHETGQIIGSQVLPFSDQDEALAALKASAR
;
A
#
# COMPACT_ATOMS: atom_id res chain seq x y z
N VAL A 1 -0.97 -28.91 6.11
CA VAL A 1 -0.25 -27.69 6.53
C VAL A 1 -0.39 -27.62 8.03
N ASP A 2 0.68 -27.34 8.76
CA ASP A 2 0.63 -27.11 10.21
C ASP A 2 0.62 -25.59 10.44
N LEU A 3 -0.40 -25.07 11.11
CA LEU A 3 -0.67 -23.64 11.28
C LEU A 3 -0.76 -23.32 12.76
N SER A 4 0.03 -22.35 13.23
CA SER A 4 -0.01 -21.88 14.62
C SER A 4 -1.01 -20.74 14.86
N ALA A 5 -1.35 -19.99 13.82
CA ALA A 5 -2.37 -18.93 13.83
C ALA A 5 -2.78 -18.62 12.37
N VAL A 6 -3.93 -17.97 12.20
CA VAL A 6 -4.43 -17.47 10.91
C VAL A 6 -4.88 -16.02 11.03
N ALA A 7 -4.87 -15.27 9.92
CA ALA A 7 -5.25 -13.85 9.93
C ALA A 7 -6.14 -13.47 8.74
N PHE A 8 -7.12 -12.60 8.99
CA PHE A 8 -7.97 -11.98 7.97
C PHE A 8 -7.80 -10.46 8.02
N LEU A 9 -7.30 -9.89 6.91
CA LEU A 9 -7.01 -8.46 6.77
C LEU A 9 -8.20 -7.71 6.18
N ASN A 10 -8.58 -8.04 4.95
CA ASN A 10 -9.69 -7.40 4.25
C ASN A 10 -10.12 -8.26 3.04
N LEU A 11 -11.20 -7.83 2.39
CA LEU A 11 -11.65 -8.34 1.11
C LEU A 11 -12.26 -7.20 0.30
N THR A 12 -11.73 -6.98 -0.90
CA THR A 12 -12.29 -6.08 -1.93
C THR A 12 -12.43 -6.85 -3.24
N GLN A 13 -13.08 -6.25 -4.24
CA GLN A 13 -13.31 -6.89 -5.53
C GLN A 13 -11.99 -7.16 -6.26
N ASP A 14 -11.68 -8.46 -6.42
CA ASP A 14 -10.57 -8.98 -7.21
C ASP A 14 -10.92 -10.41 -7.64
N HIS A 15 -10.19 -10.96 -8.60
CA HIS A 15 -10.27 -12.37 -9.03
C HIS A 15 -11.67 -12.88 -9.46
N LEU A 16 -12.58 -12.00 -9.92
CA LEU A 16 -13.90 -12.40 -10.43
C LEU A 16 -13.85 -13.09 -11.81
N ASP A 17 -12.67 -13.10 -12.44
CA ASP A 17 -12.36 -13.97 -13.58
C ASP A 17 -12.24 -15.45 -13.19
N TYR A 18 -12.00 -15.74 -11.91
CA TYR A 18 -11.92 -17.09 -11.35
C TYR A 18 -13.11 -17.43 -10.44
N HIS A 19 -13.53 -16.49 -9.60
CA HIS A 19 -14.65 -16.66 -8.68
C HIS A 19 -15.96 -16.11 -9.28
N PRO A 20 -17.07 -16.87 -9.31
CA PRO A 20 -18.32 -16.42 -9.93
C PRO A 20 -18.95 -15.18 -9.28
N THR A 21 -18.73 -14.98 -7.98
CA THR A 21 -19.29 -13.88 -7.19
C THR A 21 -18.34 -13.47 -6.06
N MET A 22 -18.56 -12.28 -5.49
CA MET A 22 -17.85 -11.84 -4.28
C MET A 22 -18.08 -12.78 -3.09
N ASP A 23 -19.29 -13.32 -2.94
CA ASP A 23 -19.60 -14.29 -1.88
C ASP A 23 -18.80 -15.59 -2.05
N ALA A 24 -18.68 -16.08 -3.29
CA ALA A 24 -17.87 -17.27 -3.58
C ALA A 24 -16.38 -17.02 -3.32
N TYR A 25 -15.90 -15.81 -3.59
CA TYR A 25 -14.53 -15.41 -3.28
C TYR A 25 -14.28 -15.32 -1.77
N LEU A 26 -15.21 -14.72 -1.02
CA LEU A 26 -15.15 -14.66 0.44
C LEU A 26 -15.16 -16.05 1.06
N ASP A 27 -16.11 -16.91 0.65
CA ASP A 27 -16.19 -18.28 1.17
C ASP A 27 -14.90 -19.06 0.90
N ALA A 28 -14.30 -18.90 -0.29
CA ALA A 28 -13.03 -19.52 -0.62
C ALA A 28 -11.91 -19.10 0.34
N LYS A 29 -11.84 -17.83 0.75
CA LYS A 29 -10.88 -17.37 1.78
C LYS A 29 -11.22 -17.89 3.17
N MET A 30 -12.50 -17.99 3.51
CA MET A 30 -12.97 -18.50 4.80
C MET A 30 -12.61 -19.97 5.04
N ARG A 31 -12.30 -20.74 3.99
CA ARG A 31 -11.75 -22.10 4.10
C ARG A 31 -10.44 -22.16 4.89
N LEU A 32 -9.63 -21.08 4.91
CA LEU A 32 -8.44 -21.02 5.77
C LEU A 32 -8.79 -21.22 7.24
N PHE A 33 -9.89 -20.60 7.70
CA PHE A 33 -10.37 -20.65 9.08
C PHE A 33 -11.18 -21.92 9.34
N ARG A 34 -12.07 -22.28 8.41
CA ARG A 34 -13.03 -23.36 8.58
C ARG A 34 -12.44 -24.75 8.34
N ASP A 35 -11.60 -24.89 7.32
CA ASP A 35 -11.18 -26.20 6.81
C ASP A 35 -9.71 -26.51 7.16
N LEU A 36 -8.84 -25.49 7.26
CA LEU A 36 -7.39 -25.67 7.36
C LEU A 36 -6.80 -25.37 8.75
N ALA A 37 -7.37 -24.43 9.49
CA ALA A 37 -6.88 -24.03 10.82
C ALA A 37 -7.22 -25.10 11.89
N PRO A 38 -6.24 -25.62 12.63
CA PRO A 38 -6.49 -26.49 13.78
C PRO A 38 -7.33 -25.81 14.86
N ARG A 39 -8.22 -26.55 15.53
CA ARG A 39 -9.04 -26.00 16.63
C ARG A 39 -8.15 -25.44 17.75
N GLY A 40 -8.59 -24.34 18.35
CA GLY A 40 -7.94 -23.71 19.49
C GLY A 40 -6.79 -22.76 19.16
N ILE A 41 -6.35 -22.68 17.90
CA ILE A 41 -5.34 -21.68 17.53
C ILE A 41 -5.95 -20.28 17.39
N PRO A 42 -5.14 -19.21 17.50
CA PRO A 42 -5.60 -17.85 17.28
C PRO A 42 -6.06 -17.59 15.84
N ALA A 43 -7.16 -16.85 15.72
CA ALA A 43 -7.69 -16.29 14.49
C ALA A 43 -7.72 -14.76 14.59
N ILE A 44 -6.75 -14.12 13.96
CA ILE A 44 -6.56 -12.68 13.99
C ILE A 44 -7.49 -12.03 12.96
N VAL A 45 -8.36 -11.12 13.38
CA VAL A 45 -9.36 -10.51 12.49
C VAL A 45 -9.25 -8.99 12.55
N ASN A 46 -9.11 -8.36 11.38
CA ASN A 46 -9.17 -6.91 11.28
C ASN A 46 -10.60 -6.43 11.58
N ALA A 47 -10.75 -5.71 12.68
CA ALA A 47 -12.03 -5.19 13.13
C ALA A 47 -12.55 -4.02 12.29
N ASP A 48 -11.70 -3.42 11.45
CA ASP A 48 -12.06 -2.33 10.53
C ASP A 48 -12.58 -2.87 9.19
N SER A 49 -12.53 -4.19 8.99
CA SER A 49 -13.04 -4.82 7.76
C SER A 49 -14.57 -4.84 7.71
N ALA A 50 -15.13 -4.55 6.54
CA ALA A 50 -16.56 -4.75 6.27
C ALA A 50 -17.02 -6.21 6.43
N HIS A 51 -16.08 -7.18 6.39
CA HIS A 51 -16.35 -8.61 6.53
C HIS A 51 -15.97 -9.15 7.91
N ARG A 52 -15.72 -8.28 8.90
CA ARG A 52 -15.36 -8.66 10.28
C ARG A 52 -16.30 -9.73 10.83
N GLU A 53 -17.61 -9.47 10.80
CA GLU A 53 -18.62 -10.36 11.41
C GLU A 53 -18.55 -11.78 10.83
N ILE A 54 -18.45 -11.90 9.49
CA ILE A 54 -18.37 -13.19 8.80
C ILE A 54 -17.08 -13.93 9.18
N ALA A 55 -15.94 -13.22 9.23
CA ALA A 55 -14.65 -13.81 9.59
C ALA A 55 -14.63 -14.29 11.05
N GLU A 56 -15.11 -13.48 11.99
CA GLU A 56 -15.21 -13.85 13.40
C GLU A 56 -16.18 -15.01 13.62
N GLU A 57 -17.37 -14.97 13.03
CA GLU A 57 -18.36 -16.03 13.18
C GLU A 57 -17.83 -17.36 12.62
N THR A 58 -17.18 -17.32 11.46
CA THR A 58 -16.53 -18.50 10.86
C THR A 58 -15.46 -19.07 11.80
N ALA A 59 -14.58 -18.22 12.34
CA ALA A 59 -13.53 -18.63 13.26
C ALA A 59 -14.09 -19.24 14.55
N ARG A 60 -15.12 -18.62 15.16
CA ARG A 60 -15.79 -19.14 16.37
C ARG A 60 -16.45 -20.49 16.11
N LYS A 61 -17.16 -20.65 15.00
CA LYS A 61 -17.78 -21.93 14.59
C LYS A 61 -16.73 -23.03 14.36
N ALA A 62 -15.57 -22.67 13.84
CA ALA A 62 -14.43 -23.59 13.68
C ALA A 62 -13.71 -23.90 15.01
N GLY A 63 -14.08 -23.24 16.12
CA GLY A 63 -13.46 -23.43 17.43
C GLY A 63 -12.08 -22.79 17.54
N LEU A 64 -11.83 -21.71 16.79
CA LEU A 64 -10.63 -20.89 16.89
C LEU A 64 -10.79 -19.80 17.96
N GLN A 65 -9.67 -19.30 18.45
CA GLN A 65 -9.63 -18.18 19.39
C GLN A 65 -9.59 -16.86 18.62
N VAL A 66 -10.73 -16.18 18.49
CA VAL A 66 -10.78 -14.88 17.80
C VAL A 66 -10.02 -13.83 18.61
N VAL A 67 -9.15 -13.11 17.93
CA VAL A 67 -8.43 -11.94 18.42
C VAL A 67 -8.62 -10.83 17.39
N SER A 68 -9.21 -9.71 17.80
CA SER A 68 -9.54 -8.60 16.91
C SER A 68 -8.54 -7.46 17.05
N PHE A 69 -8.19 -6.83 15.92
CA PHE A 69 -7.25 -5.71 15.91
C PHE A 69 -7.72 -4.55 15.02
N GLY A 70 -7.12 -3.37 15.21
CA GLY A 70 -7.39 -2.17 14.41
C GLY A 70 -8.03 -1.05 15.23
N TRP A 71 -8.60 -0.04 14.59
CA TRP A 71 -9.28 1.05 15.31
C TRP A 71 -10.49 0.58 16.09
N ARG A 72 -11.17 -0.45 15.58
CA ARG A 72 -12.33 -1.08 16.22
C ARG A 72 -11.99 -2.41 16.90
N GLY A 73 -10.70 -2.69 17.09
CA GLY A 73 -10.22 -3.90 17.76
C GLY A 73 -10.61 -3.92 19.23
N GLU A 74 -10.83 -5.11 19.77
CA GLU A 74 -11.11 -5.33 21.21
C GLU A 74 -9.89 -5.92 21.92
N ASP A 75 -8.95 -6.53 21.21
CA ASP A 75 -7.74 -7.12 21.79
C ASP A 75 -6.51 -6.26 21.57
N LEU A 76 -6.21 -5.88 20.31
CA LEU A 76 -5.12 -4.98 19.93
C LEU A 76 -5.70 -3.74 19.21
N TRP A 77 -5.81 -2.60 19.89
CA TRP A 77 -6.40 -1.43 19.26
C TRP A 77 -5.45 -0.23 19.19
N ILE A 78 -5.78 0.65 18.24
CA ILE A 78 -5.14 1.95 18.05
C ILE A 78 -5.92 2.95 18.89
N ASP A 79 -5.26 3.55 19.88
CA ASP A 79 -5.80 4.67 20.66
C ASP A 79 -5.55 5.98 19.91
N GLU A 80 -4.32 6.18 19.44
CA GLU A 80 -3.92 7.34 18.66
C GLU A 80 -2.89 6.96 17.58
N LEU A 81 -2.95 7.67 16.45
CA LEU A 81 -2.00 7.57 15.35
C LEU A 81 -1.61 8.97 14.90
N MET A 82 -0.32 9.28 14.97
CA MET A 82 0.24 10.57 14.56
C MET A 82 1.10 10.41 13.30
N PRO A 83 0.63 10.87 12.13
CA PRO A 83 1.41 10.83 10.90
C PRO A 83 2.71 11.65 10.98
N LYS A 84 3.78 11.12 10.39
CA LYS A 84 5.05 11.81 10.13
C LYS A 84 5.43 11.68 8.66
N ALA A 85 6.32 12.53 8.17
CA ALA A 85 6.70 12.53 6.74
C ALA A 85 7.21 11.17 6.21
N THR A 86 7.83 10.35 7.06
CA THR A 86 8.43 9.05 6.68
C THR A 86 8.08 7.93 7.66
N GLY A 87 7.00 8.07 8.42
CA GLY A 87 6.57 7.11 9.42
C GLY A 87 5.34 7.61 10.18
N GLN A 88 5.07 7.02 11.33
CA GLN A 88 3.95 7.40 12.20
C GLN A 88 4.24 6.97 13.63
N THR A 89 3.76 7.74 14.60
CA THR A 89 3.78 7.33 16.01
C THR A 89 2.44 6.66 16.33
N LEU A 90 2.50 5.45 16.89
CA LEU A 90 1.34 4.67 17.31
C LEU A 90 1.24 4.62 18.83
N PHE A 91 0.02 4.78 19.34
CA PHE A 91 -0.35 4.55 20.72
C PHE A 91 -1.28 3.34 20.73
N LEU A 92 -0.81 2.23 21.29
CA LEU A 92 -1.46 0.94 21.17
C LEU A 92 -1.73 0.34 22.55
N TYR A 93 -2.83 -0.40 22.61
CA TYR A 93 -3.18 -1.23 23.76
C TYR A 93 -3.29 -2.68 23.34
N TRP A 94 -2.86 -3.57 24.22
CA TRP A 94 -3.07 -5.01 24.10
C TRP A 94 -3.74 -5.51 25.38
N LYS A 95 -4.99 -5.96 25.28
CA LYS A 95 -5.79 -6.45 26.42
C LYS A 95 -5.74 -5.50 27.62
N ASP A 96 -6.11 -4.24 27.38
CA ASP A 96 -6.11 -3.15 28.36
C ASP A 96 -4.74 -2.73 28.91
N VAL A 97 -3.65 -3.29 28.38
CA VAL A 97 -2.28 -2.86 28.71
C VAL A 97 -1.78 -1.87 27.66
N GLU A 98 -1.57 -0.63 28.09
CA GLU A 98 -0.95 0.41 27.26
C GLU A 98 0.54 0.10 27.02
N GLN A 99 0.99 0.33 25.79
CA GLN A 99 2.41 0.33 25.44
C GLN A 99 2.94 1.75 25.25
N LYS A 100 4.23 1.94 25.53
CA LYS A 100 4.91 3.20 25.19
C LYS A 100 4.73 3.53 23.70
N PRO A 101 4.72 4.82 23.31
CA PRO A 101 4.54 5.20 21.91
C PRO A 101 5.55 4.50 20.98
N ILE A 102 5.06 3.91 19.90
CA ILE A 102 5.86 3.14 18.94
C ILE A 102 6.09 3.98 17.69
N GLU A 103 7.35 4.13 17.29
CA GLU A 103 7.73 4.76 16.04
C GLU A 103 7.66 3.73 14.90
N LEU A 104 6.58 3.70 14.14
CA LEU A 104 6.42 2.82 12.99
C LEU A 104 7.08 3.46 11.76
N PRO A 105 8.12 2.84 11.16
CA PRO A 105 8.82 3.38 9.98
C PRO A 105 8.09 3.08 8.65
N LEU A 106 6.76 3.09 8.68
CA LEU A 106 5.88 2.86 7.53
C LEU A 106 4.84 3.98 7.48
N ILE A 107 4.48 4.46 6.29
CA ILE A 107 3.41 5.46 6.12
C ILE A 107 2.14 4.82 5.59
N GLY A 108 1.01 5.48 5.83
CA GLY A 108 -0.31 5.01 5.44
C GLY A 108 -0.98 4.10 6.46
N GLU A 109 -2.27 4.32 6.65
CA GLU A 109 -3.10 3.58 7.61
C GLU A 109 -3.15 2.07 7.31
N PHE A 110 -3.23 1.68 6.03
CA PHE A 110 -3.25 0.26 5.66
C PHE A 110 -1.94 -0.47 6.03
N GLN A 111 -0.79 0.23 6.03
CA GLN A 111 0.48 -0.34 6.49
C GLN A 111 0.45 -0.55 8.00
N THR A 112 -0.12 0.39 8.75
CA THR A 112 -0.35 0.24 10.19
C THR A 112 -1.23 -0.98 10.46
N LEU A 113 -2.37 -1.14 9.78
CA LEU A 113 -3.23 -2.31 9.97
C LEU A 113 -2.52 -3.62 9.61
N ASN A 114 -1.72 -3.65 8.54
CA ASN A 114 -0.91 -4.84 8.21
C ASN A 114 0.11 -5.16 9.30
N ALA A 115 0.79 -4.14 9.84
CA ALA A 115 1.76 -4.29 10.92
C ALA A 115 1.08 -4.77 12.22
N LEU A 116 -0.13 -4.28 12.52
CA LEU A 116 -0.92 -4.73 13.66
C LEU A 116 -1.43 -6.16 13.51
N ALA A 117 -1.77 -6.61 12.31
CA ALA A 117 -2.09 -8.02 12.08
C ALA A 117 -0.90 -8.92 12.44
N ALA A 118 0.32 -8.53 12.03
CA ALA A 118 1.55 -9.24 12.40
C ALA A 118 1.83 -9.17 13.91
N ALA A 119 1.63 -7.99 14.53
CA ALA A 119 1.77 -7.84 15.97
C ALA A 119 0.79 -8.71 16.75
N ALA A 120 -0.49 -8.73 16.37
CA ALA A 120 -1.52 -9.54 16.98
C ALA A 120 -1.23 -11.05 16.84
N LEU A 121 -0.66 -11.49 15.70
CA LEU A 121 -0.16 -12.86 15.55
C LEU A 121 0.93 -13.17 16.58
N CYS A 122 1.96 -12.32 16.69
CA CYS A 122 3.06 -12.49 17.66
C CYS A 122 2.58 -12.51 19.11
N LEU A 123 1.74 -11.53 19.49
CA LEU A 123 1.17 -11.41 20.83
C LEU A 123 0.31 -12.62 21.19
N SER A 124 -0.52 -13.10 20.26
CA SER A 124 -1.38 -14.27 20.47
C SER A 124 -0.61 -15.57 20.58
N LEU A 125 0.62 -15.63 20.08
CA LEU A 125 1.55 -16.74 20.23
C LEU A 125 2.46 -16.62 21.46
N GLY A 126 2.20 -15.64 22.34
CA GLY A 126 2.86 -15.51 23.63
C GLY A 126 4.11 -14.64 23.63
N MET A 127 4.36 -13.83 22.60
CA MET A 127 5.40 -12.81 22.66
C MET A 127 4.97 -11.65 23.56
N GLU A 128 5.91 -11.14 24.35
CA GLU A 128 5.69 -9.98 25.21
C GLU A 128 5.49 -8.70 24.40
N PHE A 129 4.55 -7.84 24.81
CA PHE A 129 4.20 -6.62 24.08
C PHE A 129 5.39 -5.67 23.86
N PRO A 130 6.31 -5.46 24.82
CA PRO A 130 7.52 -4.67 24.58
C PRO A 130 8.42 -5.23 23.46
N ALA A 131 8.54 -6.55 23.32
CA ALA A 131 9.35 -7.16 22.27
C ALA A 131 8.69 -7.02 20.89
N VAL A 132 7.36 -7.16 20.82
CA VAL A 132 6.60 -6.92 19.58
C VAL A 132 6.69 -5.45 19.17
N ALA A 133 6.60 -4.52 20.13
CA ALA A 133 6.76 -3.09 19.91
C ALA A 133 8.15 -2.72 19.36
N GLU A 134 9.21 -3.34 19.89
CA GLU A 134 10.57 -3.20 19.36
C GLU A 134 10.67 -3.73 17.92
N GLY A 135 10.02 -4.86 17.62
CA GLY A 135 9.92 -5.39 16.26
C GLY A 135 9.23 -4.43 15.29
N LEU A 136 8.09 -3.85 15.70
CA LEU A 136 7.36 -2.85 14.92
C LEU A 136 8.24 -1.63 14.60
N ALA A 137 9.00 -1.15 15.58
CA ALA A 137 9.88 0.01 15.41
C ALA A 137 11.06 -0.23 14.45
N ASN A 138 11.43 -1.50 14.24
CA ASN A 138 12.54 -1.90 13.38
C ASN A 138 12.08 -2.47 12.02
N LEU A 139 10.79 -2.37 11.69
CA LEU A 139 10.28 -2.83 10.41
C LEU A 139 10.98 -2.10 9.25
N LYS A 140 11.10 -2.81 8.13
CA LYS A 140 11.55 -2.24 6.86
C LYS A 140 10.39 -2.32 5.88
N PRO A 141 10.20 -1.31 5.02
CA PRO A 141 9.17 -1.36 4.01
C PRO A 141 9.42 -2.55 3.07
N VAL A 142 8.33 -3.16 2.60
CA VAL A 142 8.40 -4.17 1.55
C VAL A 142 8.72 -3.45 0.24
N LYS A 143 9.64 -4.01 -0.54
CA LYS A 143 10.04 -3.44 -1.84
C LYS A 143 8.80 -3.18 -2.72
N GLY A 144 8.65 -1.95 -3.19
CA GLY A 144 7.55 -1.52 -4.05
C GLY A 144 6.17 -1.42 -3.37
N ARG A 145 6.10 -1.34 -2.03
CA ARG A 145 4.84 -1.16 -1.27
C ARG A 145 4.97 0.02 -0.31
N LEU A 146 4.60 1.21 -0.77
CA LEU A 146 4.90 2.50 -0.13
C LEU A 146 6.34 2.54 0.41
N GLU A 147 7.27 2.10 -0.43
CA GLU A 147 8.67 1.99 -0.10
C GLU A 147 9.28 3.37 -0.01
N PHE A 148 9.78 3.76 1.16
CA PHE A 148 10.55 4.98 1.32
C PHE A 148 11.91 4.82 0.63
N VAL A 149 12.13 5.57 -0.45
CA VAL A 149 13.36 5.51 -1.23
C VAL A 149 14.41 6.49 -0.69
N GLY A 150 13.96 7.66 -0.26
CA GLY A 150 14.83 8.69 0.27
C GLY A 150 14.18 10.06 0.31
N LYS A 151 14.99 11.07 0.56
CA LYS A 151 14.56 12.47 0.65
C LYS A 151 15.51 13.39 -0.09
N THR A 152 14.97 14.48 -0.64
CA THR A 152 15.77 15.58 -1.18
C THR A 152 16.53 16.30 -0.06
N GLU A 153 17.49 17.17 -0.40
CA GLU A 153 18.16 18.03 0.59
C GLU A 153 17.20 18.91 1.37
N SER A 154 16.14 19.39 0.70
CA SER A 154 15.08 20.19 1.32
C SER A 154 14.17 19.37 2.25
N GLY A 155 14.34 18.04 2.29
CA GLY A 155 13.61 17.12 3.15
C GLY A 155 12.30 16.60 2.56
N ALA A 156 12.05 16.77 1.27
CA ALA A 156 10.88 16.20 0.59
C ALA A 156 11.04 14.69 0.43
N ALA A 157 10.02 13.92 0.79
CA ALA A 157 10.08 12.46 0.78
C ALA A 157 9.68 11.87 -0.58
N VAL A 158 10.34 10.78 -0.98
CA VAL A 158 10.06 10.03 -2.23
C VAL A 158 9.72 8.59 -1.90
N PHE A 159 8.57 8.13 -2.40
CA PHE A 159 8.05 6.78 -2.21
C PHE A 159 7.78 6.07 -3.54
N VAL A 160 7.89 4.74 -3.54
CA VAL A 160 7.55 3.86 -4.67
C VAL A 160 6.46 2.87 -4.25
N ASP A 161 5.43 2.70 -5.09
CA ASP A 161 4.34 1.76 -4.85
C ASP A 161 3.85 1.04 -6.13
N TYR A 162 3.29 -0.15 -5.95
CA TYR A 162 2.79 -1.02 -7.02
C TYR A 162 1.32 -0.74 -7.43
N ALA A 163 0.64 0.24 -6.82
CA ALA A 163 -0.75 0.55 -7.14
C ALA A 163 -0.91 0.85 -8.64
N HIS A 164 -1.63 -0.03 -9.33
CA HIS A 164 -1.89 0.03 -10.77
C HIS A 164 -3.38 -0.18 -11.09
N THR A 165 -4.25 -0.10 -10.08
CA THR A 165 -5.71 -0.17 -10.18
C THR A 165 -6.33 1.12 -9.65
N PRO A 166 -7.57 1.48 -10.05
CA PRO A 166 -8.26 2.65 -9.51
C PRO A 166 -8.33 2.66 -7.98
N ASP A 167 -8.82 1.58 -7.39
CA ASP A 167 -8.94 1.43 -5.93
C ASP A 167 -7.59 1.52 -5.22
N GLY A 168 -6.58 0.80 -5.73
CA GLY A 168 -5.23 0.84 -5.17
C GLY A 168 -4.62 2.24 -5.20
N LEU A 169 -4.84 3.02 -6.28
CA LEU A 169 -4.35 4.38 -6.39
C LEU A 169 -5.08 5.34 -5.45
N ASP A 170 -6.41 5.22 -5.30
CA ASP A 170 -7.19 6.04 -4.36
C ASP A 170 -6.75 5.79 -2.92
N VAL A 171 -6.66 4.52 -2.51
CA VAL A 171 -6.17 4.11 -1.19
C VAL A 171 -4.75 4.62 -0.94
N LEU A 172 -3.85 4.46 -1.93
CA LEU A 172 -2.48 4.93 -1.85
C LEU A 172 -2.39 6.43 -1.58
N LEU A 173 -3.04 7.25 -2.41
CA LEU A 173 -2.91 8.72 -2.30
C LEU A 173 -3.58 9.25 -1.03
N ARG A 174 -4.73 8.69 -0.65
CA ARG A 174 -5.39 9.02 0.63
C ARG A 174 -4.52 8.64 1.83
N ALA A 175 -3.84 7.51 1.77
CA ALA A 175 -2.95 7.05 2.83
C ALA A 175 -1.68 7.91 2.96
N VAL A 176 -1.18 8.48 1.85
CA VAL A 176 0.01 9.34 1.86
C VAL A 176 -0.32 10.76 2.32
N ARG A 177 -1.49 11.28 1.97
CA ARG A 177 -1.87 12.69 2.21
C ARG A 177 -1.62 13.19 3.65
N PRO A 178 -1.96 12.45 4.73
CA PRO A 178 -1.69 12.87 6.11
C PRO A 178 -0.20 13.03 6.44
N HIS A 179 0.68 12.40 5.67
CA HIS A 179 2.13 12.44 5.82
C HIS A 179 2.77 13.58 5.01
N THR A 180 2.00 14.30 4.20
CA THR A 180 2.52 15.34 3.31
C THR A 180 2.10 16.72 3.80
N ALA A 181 3.08 17.55 4.19
CA ALA A 181 2.83 18.91 4.67
C ALA A 181 2.69 19.94 3.53
N GLY A 182 3.39 19.71 2.43
CA GLY A 182 3.36 20.53 1.22
C GLY A 182 2.50 19.91 0.13
N GLN A 183 3.02 19.86 -1.10
CA GLN A 183 2.31 19.26 -2.24
C GLN A 183 2.51 17.74 -2.28
N LEU A 184 1.42 17.00 -2.50
CA LEU A 184 1.45 15.60 -2.87
C LEU A 184 1.54 15.50 -4.39
N LYS A 185 2.67 15.02 -4.88
CA LYS A 185 2.92 14.80 -6.31
C LYS A 185 2.88 13.32 -6.62
N VAL A 186 2.32 12.94 -7.76
CA VAL A 186 2.24 11.55 -8.21
C VAL A 186 2.73 11.38 -9.64
N ILE A 187 3.61 10.39 -9.86
CA ILE A 187 3.98 9.90 -11.18
C ILE A 187 3.34 8.53 -11.36
N PHE A 188 2.58 8.34 -12.43
CA PHE A 188 2.03 7.02 -12.75
C PHE A 188 1.76 6.83 -14.24
N GLY A 189 1.61 5.58 -14.64
CA GLY A 189 1.20 5.17 -15.98
C GLY A 189 0.22 4.01 -15.91
N CYS A 190 -0.17 3.50 -17.08
CA CYS A 190 -0.96 2.26 -17.18
C CYS A 190 -0.28 1.29 -18.14
N GLY A 191 -0.33 0.00 -17.83
CA GLY A 191 0.14 -1.02 -18.75
C GLY A 191 -0.75 -1.14 -19.99
N GLY A 192 -0.13 -1.34 -21.15
CA GLY A 192 -0.83 -1.75 -22.38
C GLY A 192 -1.20 -3.23 -22.35
N ASP A 193 -2.06 -3.66 -23.28
CA ASP A 193 -2.68 -4.98 -23.38
C ASP A 193 -3.38 -5.39 -22.08
N ARG A 194 -4.04 -4.42 -21.43
CA ARG A 194 -4.76 -4.55 -20.16
C ARG A 194 -6.07 -3.79 -20.23
N ASP A 195 -6.87 -3.85 -19.16
CA ASP A 195 -8.13 -3.12 -19.07
C ASP A 195 -7.92 -1.62 -19.34
N ALA A 196 -8.40 -1.15 -20.49
CA ALA A 196 -8.32 0.24 -20.90
C ALA A 196 -9.36 1.12 -20.18
N LYS A 197 -10.46 0.53 -19.67
CA LYS A 197 -11.54 1.28 -19.03
C LYS A 197 -11.08 1.95 -17.73
N LYS A 198 -10.08 1.37 -17.05
CA LYS A 198 -9.52 1.94 -15.83
C LYS A 198 -8.70 3.22 -16.04
N ARG A 199 -8.15 3.45 -17.24
CA ARG A 199 -7.19 4.54 -17.53
C ARG A 199 -7.73 5.93 -17.19
N PRO A 200 -8.89 6.37 -17.72
CA PRO A 200 -9.46 7.67 -17.36
C PRO A 200 -9.88 7.74 -15.88
N ILE A 201 -10.35 6.63 -15.29
CA ILE A 201 -10.76 6.57 -13.88
C ILE A 201 -9.55 6.81 -12.96
N MET A 202 -8.40 6.17 -13.26
CA MET A 202 -7.16 6.40 -12.52
C MET A 202 -6.68 7.86 -12.67
N GLY A 203 -6.84 8.45 -13.86
CA GLY A 203 -6.57 9.87 -14.09
C GLY A 203 -7.41 10.78 -13.20
N GLU A 204 -8.72 10.55 -13.15
CA GLU A 204 -9.66 11.31 -12.31
C GLU A 204 -9.31 11.20 -10.81
N ILE A 205 -9.01 9.98 -10.34
CA ILE A 205 -8.60 9.73 -8.96
C ILE A 205 -7.33 10.50 -8.62
N ALA A 206 -6.30 10.42 -9.47
CA ALA A 206 -5.04 11.13 -9.26
C ALA A 206 -5.27 12.65 -9.17
N SER A 207 -6.02 13.22 -10.11
CA SER A 207 -6.33 14.67 -10.11
C SER A 207 -7.17 15.13 -8.93
N ARG A 208 -7.93 14.24 -8.29
CA ARG A 208 -8.70 14.57 -7.09
C ARG A 208 -7.87 14.50 -5.81
N GLN A 209 -6.90 13.59 -5.75
CA GLN A 209 -6.16 13.26 -4.52
C GLN A 209 -4.76 13.91 -4.44
N ALA A 210 -4.15 14.25 -5.58
CA ALA A 210 -2.80 14.82 -5.67
C ALA A 210 -2.83 16.26 -6.20
N ASP A 211 -1.84 17.05 -5.78
CA ASP A 211 -1.68 18.45 -6.15
C ASP A 211 -0.97 18.62 -7.51
N ASP A 212 -0.11 17.67 -7.89
CA ASP A 212 0.58 17.62 -9.19
C ASP A 212 0.60 16.18 -9.71
N VAL A 213 0.04 15.97 -10.90
CA VAL A 213 -0.14 14.65 -11.51
C VAL A 213 0.70 14.59 -12.77
N ILE A 214 1.58 13.59 -12.85
CA ILE A 214 2.44 13.35 -13.99
C ILE A 214 2.09 11.99 -14.59
N VAL A 215 1.56 12.02 -15.81
CA VAL A 215 1.25 10.84 -16.60
C VAL A 215 2.47 10.49 -17.45
N THR A 216 2.93 9.25 -17.30
CA THR A 216 4.12 8.72 -17.97
C THR A 216 3.90 7.28 -18.46
N ASP A 217 4.91 6.69 -19.10
CA ASP A 217 4.87 5.30 -19.51
C ASP A 217 5.00 4.35 -18.31
N ASP A 218 4.26 3.24 -18.35
CA ASP A 218 4.45 2.07 -17.46
C ASP A 218 5.09 0.96 -18.30
N ASN A 219 4.35 -0.11 -18.60
CA ASN A 219 4.69 -1.15 -19.55
C ASN A 219 3.75 -1.04 -20.77
N PRO A 220 4.09 -0.25 -21.81
CA PRO A 220 3.23 -0.09 -22.98
C PRO A 220 2.94 -1.40 -23.73
N ARG A 221 3.84 -2.39 -23.66
CA ARG A 221 3.73 -3.66 -24.40
C ARG A 221 3.50 -3.39 -25.89
N SER A 222 2.49 -4.00 -26.51
CA SER A 222 2.23 -3.83 -27.94
C SER A 222 1.43 -2.56 -28.29
N GLU A 223 0.90 -1.86 -27.29
CA GLU A 223 0.15 -0.62 -27.50
C GLU A 223 1.07 0.59 -27.71
N ASP A 224 0.56 1.59 -28.44
CA ASP A 224 1.20 2.90 -28.60
C ASP A 224 1.18 3.64 -27.24
N PRO A 225 2.34 3.95 -26.64
CA PRO A 225 2.42 4.59 -25.33
C PRO A 225 1.68 5.93 -25.28
N ALA A 226 1.72 6.72 -26.37
CA ALA A 226 1.04 8.01 -26.44
C ALA A 226 -0.48 7.86 -26.34
N LYS A 227 -1.05 6.80 -26.91
CA LYS A 227 -2.50 6.54 -26.80
C LYS A 227 -2.90 6.13 -25.39
N ILE A 228 -2.05 5.38 -24.69
CA ILE A 228 -2.27 5.04 -23.28
C ILE A 228 -2.29 6.32 -22.44
N ARG A 229 -1.27 7.16 -22.55
CA ARG A 229 -1.18 8.42 -21.79
C ARG A 229 -2.35 9.36 -22.12
N ALA A 230 -2.70 9.53 -23.40
CA ALA A 230 -3.87 10.30 -23.82
C ALA A 230 -5.19 9.80 -23.19
N SER A 231 -5.35 8.47 -23.04
CA SER A 231 -6.52 7.89 -22.38
C SER A 231 -6.57 8.22 -20.89
N ILE A 232 -5.44 8.23 -20.18
CA ILE A 232 -5.36 8.63 -18.77
C ILE A 232 -5.64 10.13 -18.64
N LEU A 233 -5.02 10.96 -19.49
CA LEU A 233 -5.18 12.41 -19.51
C LEU A 233 -6.64 12.84 -19.77
N GLY A 234 -7.43 12.00 -20.47
CA GLY A 234 -8.86 12.20 -20.64
C GLY A 234 -9.66 12.29 -19.33
N GLY A 235 -9.17 11.70 -18.24
CA GLY A 235 -9.71 11.87 -16.89
C GLY A 235 -8.85 12.72 -15.94
N ALA A 236 -7.57 12.93 -16.25
CA ALA A 236 -6.61 13.62 -15.39
C ALA A 236 -6.53 15.14 -15.68
N ARG A 237 -7.56 15.89 -15.29
CA ARG A 237 -7.59 17.35 -15.52
C ARG A 237 -6.39 18.04 -14.85
N GLY A 238 -5.66 18.84 -15.63
CA GLY A 238 -4.50 19.61 -15.15
C GLY A 238 -3.21 18.80 -15.01
N ALA A 239 -3.22 17.50 -15.33
CA ALA A 239 -2.03 16.67 -15.31
C ALA A 239 -1.04 17.06 -16.40
N ARG A 240 0.25 16.86 -16.12
CA ARG A 240 1.36 16.98 -17.08
C ARG A 240 1.64 15.62 -17.72
N GLU A 241 2.12 15.66 -18.95
CA GLU A 241 2.57 14.46 -19.67
C GLU A 241 4.09 14.52 -19.82
N ILE A 242 4.78 13.48 -19.34
CA ILE A 242 6.20 13.24 -19.62
C ILE A 242 6.33 11.77 -20.00
N GLY A 243 6.51 11.49 -21.29
CA GLY A 243 6.47 10.13 -21.82
C GLY A 243 7.53 9.21 -21.20
N ASP A 244 8.78 9.66 -21.18
CA ASP A 244 9.88 8.88 -20.60
C ASP A 244 9.77 8.86 -19.07
N ARG A 245 9.75 7.65 -18.51
CA ARG A 245 9.52 7.43 -17.08
C ARG A 245 10.70 7.88 -16.22
N ALA A 246 11.93 7.69 -16.69
CA ALA A 246 13.11 8.20 -15.98
C ALA A 246 13.09 9.74 -15.98
N GLU A 247 12.86 10.36 -17.14
CA GLU A 247 12.75 11.81 -17.28
C GLU A 247 11.69 12.39 -16.35
N ALA A 248 10.52 11.75 -16.24
CA ALA A 248 9.46 12.15 -15.32
C ALA A 248 9.95 12.13 -13.87
N ILE A 249 10.58 11.03 -13.42
CA ILE A 249 11.09 10.87 -12.06
C ILE A 249 12.15 11.92 -11.74
N HIS A 250 13.16 12.07 -12.61
CA HIS A 250 14.25 13.04 -12.41
C HIS A 250 13.74 14.48 -12.42
N THR A 251 12.78 14.79 -13.29
CA THR A 251 12.20 16.14 -13.38
C THR A 251 11.43 16.50 -12.13
N VAL A 252 10.51 15.64 -11.67
CA VAL A 252 9.68 15.95 -10.50
C VAL A 252 10.51 15.99 -9.22
N ILE A 253 11.52 15.12 -9.06
CA ILE A 253 12.42 15.15 -7.90
C ILE A 253 13.17 16.48 -7.80
N ARG A 254 13.64 17.05 -8.92
CA ARG A 254 14.29 18.37 -8.93
C ARG A 254 13.33 19.52 -8.56
N GLU A 255 12.04 19.34 -8.80
CA GLU A 255 11.00 20.34 -8.52
C GLU A 255 10.45 20.25 -7.08
N LEU A 256 10.83 19.25 -6.30
CA LEU A 256 10.31 19.04 -4.94
C LEU A 256 10.81 20.12 -3.96
N LYS A 257 9.86 20.67 -3.19
CA LYS A 257 10.12 21.66 -2.14
C LYS A 257 10.00 21.02 -0.76
N LYS A 258 10.52 21.70 0.25
CA LYS A 258 10.39 21.29 1.65
C LYS A 258 8.92 21.02 1.99
N GLY A 259 8.65 19.84 2.54
CA GLY A 259 7.31 19.39 2.93
C GLY A 259 6.54 18.65 1.84
N ASP A 260 6.98 18.73 0.58
CA ASP A 260 6.38 17.96 -0.51
C ASP A 260 6.63 16.45 -0.32
N THR A 261 5.79 15.66 -0.98
CA THR A 261 5.96 14.21 -1.09
C THR A 261 5.73 13.80 -2.53
N LEU A 262 6.63 12.97 -3.06
CA LEU A 262 6.47 12.31 -4.35
C LEU A 262 6.12 10.85 -4.15
N VAL A 263 5.08 10.38 -4.84
CA VAL A 263 4.73 8.97 -4.97
C VAL A 263 4.91 8.53 -6.42
N ILE A 264 5.72 7.50 -6.65
CA ILE A 264 5.91 6.89 -7.96
C ILE A 264 5.13 5.57 -7.95
N ALA A 265 4.03 5.51 -8.70
CA ALA A 265 3.09 4.39 -8.68
C ALA A 265 3.12 3.57 -9.99
N GLY A 266 2.65 2.32 -9.90
CA GLY A 266 2.45 1.42 -11.03
C GLY A 266 3.38 0.21 -11.00
N LYS A 267 4.70 0.43 -11.11
CA LYS A 267 5.68 -0.65 -11.29
C LYS A 267 6.14 -1.28 -9.98
N GLY A 268 6.13 -0.55 -8.87
CA GLY A 268 6.49 -1.06 -7.55
C GLY A 268 7.87 -1.73 -7.51
N HIS A 269 7.91 -3.07 -7.45
CA HIS A 269 9.14 -3.85 -7.32
C HIS A 269 9.73 -4.31 -8.67
N GLU A 270 9.06 -4.04 -9.79
CA GLU A 270 9.49 -4.45 -11.12
C GLU A 270 10.83 -3.82 -11.52
N THR A 271 11.68 -4.58 -12.21
CA THR A 271 13.03 -4.18 -12.64
C THR A 271 13.18 -4.11 -14.17
N GLY A 272 12.07 -3.99 -14.89
CA GLY A 272 12.10 -3.82 -16.34
C GLY A 272 10.90 -3.10 -16.88
N GLN A 273 11.03 -2.53 -18.07
CA GLN A 273 9.99 -1.85 -18.83
C GLN A 273 9.71 -2.59 -20.13
N ILE A 274 8.46 -2.99 -20.35
CA ILE A 274 8.08 -3.80 -21.52
C ILE A 274 7.62 -2.89 -22.66
N ILE A 275 8.37 -2.86 -23.76
CA ILE A 275 8.07 -2.11 -24.98
C ILE A 275 8.11 -3.06 -26.18
N GLY A 276 6.96 -3.27 -26.82
CA GLY A 276 6.78 -4.33 -27.81
C GLY A 276 7.12 -5.70 -27.21
N SER A 277 8.12 -6.36 -27.80
CA SER A 277 8.64 -7.66 -27.35
C SER A 277 9.90 -7.55 -26.47
N GLN A 278 10.38 -6.35 -26.18
CA GLN A 278 11.61 -6.13 -25.42
C GLN A 278 11.31 -5.78 -23.96
N VAL A 279 12.19 -6.25 -23.06
CA VAL A 279 12.20 -5.84 -21.65
C VAL A 279 13.47 -5.05 -21.43
N LEU A 280 13.35 -3.73 -21.32
CA LEU A 280 14.46 -2.83 -21.04
C LEU A 280 14.70 -2.77 -19.53
N PRO A 281 15.95 -2.79 -19.04
CA PRO A 281 16.24 -2.63 -17.61
C PRO A 281 15.71 -1.28 -17.11
N PHE A 282 14.87 -1.29 -16.08
CA PHE A 282 14.29 -0.09 -15.50
C PHE A 282 13.77 -0.35 -14.09
N SER A 283 14.06 0.53 -13.13
CA SER A 283 13.64 0.40 -11.74
C SER A 283 13.29 1.78 -11.18
N ASP A 284 12.05 1.95 -10.70
CA ASP A 284 11.60 3.22 -10.13
C ASP A 284 12.49 3.65 -8.96
N GLN A 285 12.92 2.69 -8.14
CA GLN A 285 13.82 2.92 -7.01
C GLN A 285 15.19 3.40 -7.48
N ASP A 286 15.76 2.77 -8.50
CA ASP A 286 17.12 3.10 -8.96
C ASP A 286 17.15 4.49 -9.60
N GLU A 287 16.14 4.83 -10.41
CA GLU A 287 16.00 6.17 -11.00
C GLU A 287 15.75 7.24 -9.93
N ALA A 288 14.87 6.97 -8.96
CA ALA A 288 14.63 7.88 -7.86
C ALA A 288 15.89 8.10 -7.00
N LEU A 289 16.64 7.05 -6.67
CA LEU A 289 17.91 7.15 -5.94
C LEU A 289 18.96 7.92 -6.73
N ALA A 290 19.05 7.71 -8.06
CA ALA A 290 19.96 8.44 -8.92
C ALA A 290 19.62 9.94 -8.95
N ALA A 291 18.34 10.27 -9.11
CA ALA A 291 17.84 11.65 -9.11
C ALA A 291 18.10 12.35 -7.76
N LEU A 292 17.83 11.67 -6.64
CA LEU A 292 18.09 12.19 -5.30
C LEU A 292 19.57 12.50 -5.08
N LYS A 293 20.47 11.60 -5.50
CA LYS A 293 21.93 11.82 -5.43
C LYS A 293 22.40 12.98 -6.30
N ALA A 294 21.79 13.17 -7.48
CA ALA A 294 22.13 14.27 -8.37
C ALA A 294 21.64 15.62 -7.83
N SER A 295 20.51 15.65 -7.12
CA SER A 295 19.97 16.86 -6.49
C SER A 295 20.73 17.32 -5.25
N ALA A 296 21.59 16.45 -4.69
CA ALA A 296 22.38 16.72 -3.48
C ALA A 296 23.78 17.29 -3.77
N ARG A 297 24.01 17.78 -4.99
CA ARG A 297 25.28 18.35 -5.46
C ARG A 297 25.04 19.77 -5.96
#